data_AF-A0A3M0ZQI3-F1
#
_entry.id   AF-A0A3M0ZQI3-F1
#
_cell.length_a   1.000
_cell.length_b   1.000
_cell.length_c   1.000
_cell.angle_alpha   90.00
_cell.angle_beta   90.00
_cell.angle_gamma   90.00
#
_symmetry.space_group_name_H-M   'P 1'
#
loop_
_entity.id
_entity.type
_entity.pdbx_description
1 polymer ?
#
loop_
_entity_poly.entity_id
_entity_poly.type
_entity_poly.pdbx_seq_one_letter_code
_entity_poly.pdbx_strand_id
1 'polypeptide(L)'
;MKTKKDTFKYPGIRAAVDGNTAVIMCEREASDAAGAYPITPSTQMGEYWAEQKAKGHINISGRPLIFIEPEGEHAAAAVTAGLSMTGLRAVNFSSGQGIAYMHESLYAAVGKRLTYILNIGSRAMTKATLNVHAGHDDYHAIDDTGFFQLFGKNAQAVCDLNVIAHKIAELALTPGAVAQDGFLTTHLIESIYLPERELIEEFLGRPDDIIETPTPAQRIIYGEKRRRVPELWSVDNPVMSGIVQNQDSYMQSVAAQRPFFFDHIEEIADMCMEEYYTLTGRRYRRVGTYKVDDADYIIVGQGSVVPSAEVVADYLRSSRGLKVGVVDMVMFRPFPGDLITKIIKGRKGVCVLERLDQPLPEDLPLVREIRCAAAKAVENGNAANGTLPHPRHDVYGRPQDLPPIYSGSYGMGSRDLQPEGIIAAVENMLADGKKRKFFYLSIDFLRENPKTPKEEVYQEQIKEAYPHVKDLSLRGSENPNLMPEGSITVRFHSVGGWGAITTGKNLAMTLFDLLGYDIKA
;
A
#
# COMPACT_ATOMS: atom_id res chain seq x y z
N MET A 1 -34.66 -14.60 1.63
CA MET A 1 -34.96 -13.18 1.36
C MET A 1 -33.85 -12.64 0.46
N LYS A 2 -34.09 -12.46 -0.84
CA LYS A 2 -33.12 -11.78 -1.72
C LYS A 2 -33.09 -10.32 -1.28
N THR A 3 -32.02 -9.90 -0.60
CA THR A 3 -31.75 -8.50 -0.28
C THR A 3 -31.82 -7.71 -1.58
N LYS A 4 -32.52 -6.55 -1.56
CA LYS A 4 -32.43 -5.57 -2.65
C LYS A 4 -30.95 -5.35 -2.92
N LYS A 5 -30.47 -5.62 -4.14
CA LYS A 5 -29.16 -5.16 -4.56
C LYS A 5 -29.23 -3.64 -4.48
N ASP A 6 -28.52 -3.04 -3.54
CA ASP A 6 -28.30 -1.60 -3.55
C ASP A 6 -27.64 -1.28 -4.89
N THR A 7 -28.38 -0.59 -5.76
CA THR A 7 -27.86 -0.12 -7.04
C THR A 7 -27.05 1.12 -6.76
N PHE A 8 -25.74 0.95 -6.59
CA PHE A 8 -24.79 2.06 -6.50
C PHE A 8 -24.75 2.81 -7.84
N LYS A 9 -24.51 4.12 -7.78
CA LYS A 9 -24.52 4.99 -8.96
C LYS A 9 -23.41 4.61 -9.95
N TYR A 10 -22.25 4.23 -9.42
CA TYR A 10 -21.05 3.91 -10.18
C TYR A 10 -20.48 2.54 -9.75
N PRO A 11 -21.13 1.43 -10.16
CA PRO A 11 -20.71 0.09 -9.78
C PRO A 11 -19.35 -0.32 -10.38
N GLY A 12 -18.88 0.40 -11.41
CA GLY A 12 -17.64 0.15 -12.13
C GLY A 12 -17.83 -0.70 -13.40
N ILE A 13 -16.88 -0.56 -14.31
CA ILE A 13 -16.81 -1.26 -15.60
C ILE A 13 -15.98 -2.52 -15.42
N ARG A 14 -16.62 -3.69 -15.55
CA ARG A 14 -15.92 -4.98 -15.41
C ARG A 14 -14.83 -5.10 -16.47
N ALA A 15 -13.59 -5.38 -16.03
CA ALA A 15 -12.42 -5.56 -16.89
C ALA A 15 -11.49 -6.64 -16.33
N ALA A 16 -10.66 -7.25 -17.17
CA ALA A 16 -9.55 -8.10 -16.76
C ALA A 16 -8.23 -7.40 -17.12
N VAL A 17 -7.55 -6.86 -16.12
CA VAL A 17 -6.33 -6.06 -16.31
C VAL A 17 -5.35 -6.31 -15.18
N ASP A 18 -4.07 -6.06 -15.43
CA ASP A 18 -3.05 -6.05 -14.37
C ASP A 18 -3.03 -4.74 -13.58
N GLY A 19 -2.33 -4.74 -12.44
CA GLY A 19 -2.27 -3.57 -11.56
C GLY A 19 -1.63 -2.34 -12.21
N ASN A 20 -0.64 -2.50 -13.10
CA ASN A 20 -0.06 -1.38 -13.85
C ASN A 20 -1.10 -0.76 -14.80
N THR A 21 -1.82 -1.60 -15.54
CA THR A 21 -2.89 -1.16 -16.44
C THR A 21 -4.02 -0.48 -15.66
N ALA A 22 -4.43 -1.04 -14.52
CA ALA A 22 -5.47 -0.48 -13.66
C ALA A 22 -5.12 0.95 -13.22
N VAL A 23 -3.89 1.18 -12.72
CA VAL A 23 -3.40 2.53 -12.38
C VAL A 23 -3.55 3.48 -13.57
N ILE A 24 -3.12 3.08 -14.77
CA ILE A 24 -3.16 3.96 -15.95
C ILE A 24 -4.57 4.22 -16.47
N MET A 25 -5.51 3.27 -16.35
CA MET A 25 -6.91 3.51 -16.70
C MET A 25 -7.55 4.55 -15.77
N CYS A 26 -7.18 4.54 -14.49
CA CYS A 26 -7.60 5.54 -13.52
C CYS A 26 -6.90 6.91 -13.79
N GLU A 27 -5.58 6.90 -13.98
CA GLU A 27 -4.76 8.12 -14.06
C GLU A 27 -4.89 8.89 -15.38
N ARG A 28 -5.08 8.21 -16.52
CA ARG A 28 -5.28 8.90 -17.80
C ARG A 28 -6.54 9.77 -17.81
N GLU A 29 -7.54 9.38 -17.01
CA GLU A 29 -8.79 10.12 -16.89
C GLU A 29 -8.63 11.24 -15.85
N ALA A 30 -7.99 10.96 -14.71
CA ALA A 30 -7.89 11.88 -13.58
C ALA A 30 -6.85 12.99 -13.77
N SER A 31 -5.66 12.67 -14.29
CA SER A 31 -4.45 13.50 -14.19
C SER A 31 -4.11 14.21 -15.50
N ASP A 32 -3.41 15.35 -15.41
CA ASP A 32 -3.01 16.15 -16.57
C ASP A 32 -1.60 15.78 -17.07
N ALA A 33 -0.70 15.41 -16.16
CA ALA A 33 0.72 15.28 -16.48
C ALA A 33 1.42 14.20 -15.67
N ALA A 34 2.39 13.53 -16.28
CA ALA A 34 3.24 12.57 -15.60
C ALA A 34 4.73 12.83 -15.85
N GLY A 35 5.53 12.73 -14.78
CA GLY A 35 6.98 12.60 -14.85
C GLY A 35 7.38 11.17 -14.48
N ALA A 36 8.16 10.49 -15.30
CA ALA A 36 8.59 9.13 -14.98
C ALA A 36 9.95 8.80 -15.61
N TYR A 37 10.63 7.83 -15.02
CA TYR A 37 11.84 7.24 -15.58
C TYR A 37 11.71 5.70 -15.48
N PRO A 38 12.12 4.94 -16.50
CA PRO A 38 11.87 3.51 -16.55
C PRO A 38 12.66 2.73 -15.49
N ILE A 39 11.93 2.07 -14.59
CA ILE A 39 12.49 1.12 -13.64
C ILE A 39 11.51 -0.03 -13.38
N THR A 40 11.95 -1.27 -13.54
CA THR A 40 11.07 -2.44 -13.30
C THR A 40 10.69 -2.52 -11.82
N PRO A 41 9.43 -2.85 -11.47
CA PRO A 41 8.29 -3.19 -12.34
C PRO A 41 7.34 -2.02 -12.72
N SER A 42 7.64 -0.76 -12.36
CA SER A 42 6.80 0.40 -12.69
C SER A 42 6.95 0.90 -14.13
N THR A 43 7.95 0.45 -14.89
CA THR A 43 8.19 0.86 -16.29
C THR A 43 6.91 0.87 -17.14
N GLN A 44 6.07 -0.17 -17.02
CA GLN A 44 4.84 -0.28 -17.80
C GLN A 44 3.83 0.84 -17.51
N MET A 45 3.80 1.40 -16.29
CA MET A 45 2.93 2.55 -16.00
C MET A 45 3.34 3.76 -16.86
N GLY A 46 4.64 4.04 -16.96
CA GLY A 46 5.16 5.10 -17.84
C GLY A 46 4.90 4.81 -19.33
N GLU A 47 5.14 3.58 -19.77
CA GLU A 47 4.90 3.17 -21.16
C GLU A 47 3.42 3.29 -21.55
N TYR A 48 2.50 2.79 -20.71
CA TYR A 48 1.06 2.85 -20.97
C TYR A 48 0.55 4.29 -20.91
N TRP A 49 1.07 5.14 -20.01
CA TRP A 49 0.77 6.58 -20.04
C TRP A 49 1.20 7.21 -21.38
N ALA A 50 2.44 6.96 -21.80
CA ALA A 50 2.96 7.44 -23.08
C ALA A 50 2.11 6.96 -24.27
N GLU A 51 1.61 5.73 -24.21
CA GLU A 51 0.69 5.17 -25.20
C GLU A 51 -0.66 5.93 -25.23
N GLN A 52 -1.27 6.22 -24.07
CA GLN A 52 -2.52 7.00 -24.01
C GLN A 52 -2.32 8.41 -24.55
N LYS A 53 -1.18 9.05 -24.22
CA LYS A 53 -0.79 10.34 -24.79
C LYS A 53 -0.66 10.26 -26.31
N ALA A 54 0.03 9.25 -26.84
CA ALA A 54 0.21 9.06 -28.29
C ALA A 54 -1.11 8.82 -29.03
N LYS A 55 -2.09 8.19 -28.37
CA LYS A 55 -3.46 8.02 -28.87
C LYS A 55 -4.29 9.31 -28.84
N GLY A 56 -3.75 10.41 -28.29
CA GLY A 56 -4.47 11.68 -28.16
C GLY A 56 -5.57 11.66 -27.11
N HIS A 57 -5.42 10.84 -26.06
CA HIS A 57 -6.40 10.77 -24.98
C HIS A 57 -6.63 12.15 -24.33
N ILE A 58 -7.89 12.48 -24.07
CA ILE A 58 -8.33 13.72 -23.43
C ILE A 58 -8.93 13.36 -22.08
N ASN A 59 -8.33 13.86 -21.00
CA ASN A 59 -8.73 13.58 -19.62
C ASN A 59 -10.04 14.30 -19.21
N ILE A 60 -10.52 14.13 -17.97
CA ILE A 60 -11.77 14.77 -17.51
C ILE A 60 -11.69 16.31 -17.48
N SER A 61 -10.49 16.87 -17.46
CA SER A 61 -10.23 18.31 -17.54
C SER A 61 -10.35 18.86 -18.97
N GLY A 62 -10.61 18.00 -19.97
CA GLY A 62 -10.65 18.39 -21.38
C GLY A 62 -9.25 18.67 -21.96
N ARG A 63 -8.19 18.14 -21.34
CA ARG A 63 -6.80 18.41 -21.73
C ARG A 63 -6.11 17.15 -22.27
N PRO A 64 -5.19 17.30 -23.25
CA PRO A 64 -4.30 16.21 -23.65
C PRO A 64 -3.28 15.91 -22.56
N LEU A 65 -2.88 14.65 -22.46
CA LEU A 65 -1.90 14.20 -21.45
C LEU A 65 -0.49 14.76 -21.73
N ILE A 66 0.18 15.21 -20.67
CA ILE A 66 1.58 15.61 -20.70
C ILE A 66 2.43 14.45 -20.17
N PHE A 67 3.55 14.17 -20.82
CA PHE A 67 4.51 13.16 -20.37
C PHE A 67 5.92 13.67 -20.59
N ILE A 68 6.73 13.62 -19.53
CA ILE A 68 8.14 14.01 -19.55
C ILE A 68 8.97 12.88 -18.94
N GLU A 69 9.89 12.36 -19.74
CA GLU A 69 10.90 11.37 -19.35
C GLU A 69 12.26 12.06 -19.24
N PRO A 70 12.80 12.28 -18.03
CA PRO A 70 14.11 12.90 -17.83
C PRO A 70 15.24 11.85 -17.79
N GLU A 71 16.41 12.21 -17.28
CA GLU A 71 17.60 11.36 -17.26
C GLU A 71 17.67 10.36 -16.09
N GLY A 72 16.80 10.48 -15.09
CA GLY A 72 16.75 9.60 -13.91
C GLY A 72 15.60 9.91 -12.97
N GLU A 73 15.42 9.09 -11.93
CA GLU A 73 14.27 9.17 -11.02
C GLU A 73 14.27 10.42 -10.13
N HIS A 74 15.45 10.94 -9.76
CA HIS A 74 15.54 12.22 -9.03
C HIS A 74 14.99 13.39 -9.87
N ALA A 75 15.37 13.44 -11.15
CA ALA A 75 14.85 14.43 -12.09
C ALA A 75 13.36 14.19 -12.42
N ALA A 76 12.90 12.94 -12.46
CA ALA A 76 11.48 12.62 -12.64
C ALA A 76 10.63 13.18 -11.51
N ALA A 77 11.10 13.07 -10.26
CA ALA A 77 10.43 13.69 -9.12
C ALA A 77 10.44 15.23 -9.21
N ALA A 78 11.56 15.84 -9.61
CA ALA A 78 11.66 17.29 -9.80
C ALA A 78 10.72 17.82 -10.89
N VAL A 79 10.63 17.13 -12.03
CA VAL A 79 9.71 17.46 -13.12
C VAL A 79 8.26 17.34 -12.66
N THR A 80 7.92 16.26 -11.93
CA THR A 80 6.57 16.07 -11.39
C THR A 80 6.20 17.18 -10.41
N ALA A 81 7.14 17.56 -9.55
CA ALA A 81 6.97 18.70 -8.65
C ALA A 81 6.72 20.01 -9.43
N GLY A 82 7.51 20.27 -10.48
CA GLY A 82 7.33 21.43 -11.35
C GLY A 82 5.96 21.46 -12.04
N LEU A 83 5.47 20.31 -12.52
CA LEU A 83 4.13 20.19 -13.09
C LEU A 83 3.04 20.49 -12.04
N SER A 84 3.17 19.96 -10.82
CA SER A 84 2.21 20.26 -9.75
C SER A 84 2.22 21.74 -9.36
N MET A 85 3.39 22.40 -9.37
CA MET A 85 3.51 23.83 -9.06
C MET A 85 2.76 24.74 -10.05
N THR A 86 2.52 24.29 -11.28
CA THR A 86 1.74 25.05 -12.28
C THR A 86 0.23 24.80 -12.19
N GLY A 87 -0.23 24.14 -11.11
CA GLY A 87 -1.64 23.83 -10.88
C GLY A 87 -2.13 22.58 -11.63
N LEU A 88 -1.25 21.84 -12.30
CA LEU A 88 -1.64 20.60 -12.97
C LEU A 88 -1.78 19.46 -11.96
N ARG A 89 -2.77 18.58 -12.17
CA ARG A 89 -2.81 17.31 -11.44
C ARG A 89 -1.73 16.41 -12.01
N ALA A 90 -0.69 16.16 -11.21
CA ALA A 90 0.51 15.48 -11.66
C ALA A 90 0.68 14.11 -10.99
N VAL A 91 1.37 13.20 -11.68
CA VAL A 91 1.70 11.85 -11.17
C VAL A 91 3.12 11.44 -11.48
N ASN A 92 3.67 10.54 -10.67
CA ASN A 92 4.96 9.92 -10.87
C ASN A 92 4.85 8.40 -10.78
N PHE A 93 5.66 7.67 -11.56
CA PHE A 93 5.71 6.20 -11.55
C PHE A 93 7.14 5.74 -11.25
N SER A 94 7.35 4.97 -10.19
CA SER A 94 8.69 4.47 -9.82
C SER A 94 8.64 3.19 -8.97
N SER A 95 9.82 2.63 -8.72
CA SER A 95 10.04 1.36 -8.01
C SER A 95 11.48 1.26 -7.49
N GLY A 96 11.68 0.53 -6.39
CA GLY A 96 12.97 0.06 -5.92
C GLY A 96 14.00 1.19 -5.76
N GLN A 97 15.13 1.06 -6.45
CA GLN A 97 16.25 2.02 -6.37
C GLN A 97 15.84 3.44 -6.79
N GLY A 98 14.85 3.55 -7.68
CA GLY A 98 14.33 4.82 -8.15
C GLY A 98 13.71 5.65 -7.02
N ILE A 99 12.99 4.98 -6.10
CA ILE A 99 12.40 5.60 -4.91
C ILE A 99 13.49 6.13 -3.98
N ALA A 100 14.53 5.33 -3.73
CA ALA A 100 15.67 5.77 -2.93
C ALA A 100 16.42 6.95 -3.58
N TYR A 101 16.52 6.95 -4.92
CA TYR A 101 17.20 8.01 -5.65
C TYR A 101 16.43 9.34 -5.63
N MET A 102 15.09 9.31 -5.60
CA MET A 102 14.26 10.52 -5.52
C MET A 102 14.03 11.06 -4.11
N HIS A 103 14.48 10.36 -3.05
CA HIS A 103 14.11 10.61 -1.65
C HIS A 103 14.24 12.08 -1.22
N GLU A 104 15.34 12.75 -1.56
CA GLU A 104 15.55 14.17 -1.24
C GLU A 104 14.48 15.08 -1.87
N SER A 105 14.09 14.81 -3.11
CA SER A 105 13.09 15.60 -3.84
C SER A 105 11.70 15.50 -3.20
N LEU A 106 11.40 14.39 -2.53
CA LEU A 106 10.11 14.17 -1.86
C LEU A 106 9.89 15.13 -0.69
N TYR A 107 10.94 15.38 0.13
CA TYR A 107 10.88 16.40 1.19
C TYR A 107 10.53 17.78 0.63
N ALA A 108 11.15 18.14 -0.50
CA ALA A 108 10.92 19.42 -1.14
C ALA A 108 9.50 19.54 -1.70
N ALA A 109 8.91 18.44 -2.20
CA ALA A 109 7.54 18.39 -2.68
C ALA A 109 6.53 18.60 -1.54
N VAL A 110 6.73 17.89 -0.42
CA VAL A 110 5.93 18.08 0.80
C VAL A 110 6.07 19.52 1.27
N GLY A 111 7.28 20.03 1.48
CA GLY A 111 7.52 21.42 1.91
C GLY A 111 6.78 22.47 1.09
N LYS A 112 6.66 22.26 -0.22
CA LYS A 112 5.95 23.16 -1.16
C LYS A 112 4.44 22.97 -1.24
N ARG A 113 3.86 22.05 -0.43
CA ARG A 113 2.42 21.74 -0.40
C ARG A 113 1.88 21.27 -1.75
N LEU A 114 2.69 20.49 -2.48
CA LEU A 114 2.30 19.92 -3.76
C LEU A 114 1.30 18.77 -3.56
N THR A 115 0.55 18.43 -4.61
CA THR A 115 -0.57 17.48 -4.51
C THR A 115 -0.47 16.32 -5.48
N TYR A 116 0.75 16.01 -5.95
CA TYR A 116 0.96 14.90 -6.88
C TYR A 116 0.92 13.54 -6.17
N ILE A 117 0.61 12.49 -6.94
CA ILE A 117 0.63 11.10 -6.47
C ILE A 117 1.84 10.35 -7.03
N LEU A 118 2.62 9.75 -6.13
CA LEU A 118 3.70 8.82 -6.44
C LEU A 118 3.17 7.39 -6.44
N ASN A 119 3.07 6.80 -7.62
CA ASN A 119 2.66 5.41 -7.81
C ASN A 119 3.87 4.49 -7.73
N ILE A 120 3.85 3.58 -6.73
CA ILE A 120 4.98 2.70 -6.41
C ILE A 120 4.65 1.25 -6.75
N GLY A 121 5.37 0.68 -7.72
CA GLY A 121 5.41 -0.78 -7.90
C GLY A 121 6.43 -1.38 -6.93
N SER A 122 6.04 -1.63 -5.68
CA SER A 122 6.97 -1.94 -4.58
C SER A 122 7.88 -3.12 -4.88
N ARG A 123 9.17 -2.85 -4.85
CA ARG A 123 10.26 -3.74 -5.27
C ARG A 123 11.32 -3.82 -4.18
N ALA A 124 11.89 -5.01 -4.03
CA ALA A 124 13.01 -5.25 -3.12
C ALA A 124 14.19 -4.32 -3.43
N MET A 125 14.74 -3.71 -2.38
CA MET A 125 15.96 -2.93 -2.49
C MET A 125 17.17 -3.85 -2.71
N THR A 126 18.11 -3.45 -3.56
CA THR A 126 19.38 -4.15 -3.74
C THR A 126 20.14 -4.19 -2.41
N LYS A 127 20.39 -5.40 -1.90
CA LYS A 127 21.17 -5.65 -0.68
C LYS A 127 22.48 -6.33 -1.07
N ALA A 128 22.68 -7.59 -0.66
CA ALA A 128 23.79 -8.42 -1.15
C ALA A 128 23.68 -8.72 -2.65
N THR A 129 22.46 -8.70 -3.19
CA THR A 129 22.16 -8.93 -4.62
C THR A 129 21.01 -8.04 -5.08
N LEU A 130 20.94 -7.81 -6.39
CA LEU A 130 19.80 -7.16 -7.04
C LEU A 130 18.62 -8.13 -7.12
N ASN A 131 17.42 -7.63 -6.85
CA ASN A 131 16.18 -8.33 -7.14
C ASN A 131 15.15 -7.33 -7.71
N VAL A 132 14.53 -7.68 -8.84
CA VAL A 132 13.53 -6.83 -9.50
C VAL A 132 12.11 -7.05 -8.98
N HIS A 133 11.91 -8.09 -8.17
CA HIS A 133 10.62 -8.55 -7.70
C HIS A 133 10.17 -7.88 -6.39
N ALA A 134 8.97 -8.26 -5.90
CA ALA A 134 8.32 -7.61 -4.77
C ALA A 134 9.18 -7.56 -3.51
N GLY A 135 9.20 -6.38 -2.89
CA GLY A 135 9.65 -6.12 -1.53
C GLY A 135 9.06 -4.78 -1.12
N HIS A 136 8.90 -4.54 0.18
CA HIS A 136 8.32 -3.30 0.69
C HIS A 136 9.39 -2.31 1.17
N ASP A 137 10.68 -2.62 0.96
CA ASP A 137 11.79 -1.78 1.38
C ASP A 137 11.74 -0.36 0.78
N ASP A 138 11.33 -0.24 -0.48
CA ASP A 138 11.23 1.04 -1.18
C ASP A 138 10.04 1.88 -0.71
N TYR A 139 8.89 1.25 -0.44
CA TYR A 139 7.75 1.90 0.19
C TYR A 139 8.11 2.48 1.56
N HIS A 140 8.87 1.72 2.35
CA HIS A 140 9.36 2.18 3.65
C HIS A 140 10.56 3.12 3.59
N ALA A 141 11.15 3.32 2.41
CA ALA A 141 12.25 4.28 2.23
C ALA A 141 11.77 5.73 2.33
N ILE A 142 10.47 6.00 2.22
CA ILE A 142 9.90 7.35 2.21
C ILE A 142 9.11 7.71 3.49
N ASP A 143 9.16 6.85 4.50
CA ASP A 143 8.37 6.93 5.75
C ASP A 143 8.56 8.23 6.55
N ASP A 144 9.64 8.96 6.27
CA ASP A 144 10.11 10.18 6.91
C ASP A 144 9.84 11.46 6.10
N THR A 145 9.47 11.33 4.82
CA THR A 145 9.38 12.46 3.88
C THR A 145 8.18 13.38 4.13
N GLY A 146 7.13 12.86 4.77
CA GLY A 146 5.86 13.55 4.98
C GLY A 146 4.80 13.29 3.90
N PHE A 147 5.06 12.40 2.94
CA PHE A 147 4.03 11.84 2.07
C PHE A 147 3.01 11.06 2.92
N PHE A 148 1.72 11.21 2.62
CA PHE A 148 0.77 10.20 3.09
C PHE A 148 0.94 8.94 2.23
N GLN A 149 0.78 7.76 2.83
CA GLN A 149 1.14 6.50 2.20
C GLN A 149 -0.02 5.52 2.28
N LEU A 150 -0.47 5.07 1.10
CA LEU A 150 -1.52 4.07 0.90
C LEU A 150 -0.96 2.82 0.21
N PHE A 151 -1.46 1.64 0.55
CA PHE A 151 -1.06 0.37 -0.04
C PHE A 151 -2.26 -0.44 -0.50
N GLY A 152 -2.33 -0.76 -1.80
CA GLY A 152 -3.38 -1.59 -2.38
C GLY A 152 -3.12 -3.08 -2.20
N LYS A 153 -4.09 -3.82 -1.63
CA LYS A 153 -3.98 -5.27 -1.43
C LYS A 153 -4.13 -6.12 -2.71
N ASN A 154 -4.65 -5.54 -3.79
CA ASN A 154 -4.86 -6.18 -5.10
C ASN A 154 -5.06 -5.11 -6.21
N ALA A 155 -5.27 -5.55 -7.46
CA ALA A 155 -5.42 -4.64 -8.60
C ALA A 155 -6.67 -3.72 -8.50
N GLN A 156 -7.76 -4.19 -7.89
CA GLN A 156 -8.95 -3.37 -7.65
C GLN A 156 -8.65 -2.24 -6.66
N ALA A 157 -8.02 -2.58 -5.54
CA ALA A 157 -7.68 -1.63 -4.48
C ALA A 157 -6.74 -0.54 -4.99
N VAL A 158 -5.72 -0.89 -5.79
CA VAL A 158 -4.79 0.12 -6.30
C VAL A 158 -5.45 1.09 -7.30
N CYS A 159 -6.41 0.65 -8.14
CA CYS A 159 -7.13 1.59 -9.01
C CYS A 159 -7.99 2.56 -8.19
N ASP A 160 -8.82 2.02 -7.28
CA ASP A 160 -9.72 2.85 -6.48
C ASP A 160 -8.92 3.83 -5.58
N LEU A 161 -7.85 3.34 -4.95
CA LEU A 161 -6.99 4.16 -4.09
C LEU A 161 -6.25 5.25 -4.85
N ASN A 162 -5.96 5.11 -6.14
CA ASN A 162 -5.38 6.20 -6.94
C ASN A 162 -6.34 7.39 -7.04
N VAL A 163 -7.62 7.13 -7.31
CA VAL A 163 -8.65 8.19 -7.38
C VAL A 163 -8.88 8.81 -6.00
N ILE A 164 -8.95 7.98 -4.95
CA ILE A 164 -9.10 8.45 -3.56
C ILE A 164 -7.89 9.31 -3.14
N ALA A 165 -6.67 8.89 -3.48
CA ALA A 165 -5.44 9.57 -3.10
C ALA A 165 -5.35 10.98 -3.67
N HIS A 166 -5.70 11.19 -4.93
CA HIS A 166 -5.74 12.55 -5.51
C HIS A 166 -6.63 13.47 -4.70
N LYS A 167 -7.84 13.01 -4.33
CA LYS A 167 -8.77 13.83 -3.54
C LYS A 167 -8.20 14.13 -2.15
N ILE A 168 -7.57 13.15 -1.50
CA ILE A 168 -6.88 13.37 -0.21
C ILE A 168 -5.77 14.42 -0.38
N ALA A 169 -4.92 14.28 -1.39
CA ALA A 169 -3.78 15.16 -1.62
C ALA A 169 -4.21 16.61 -1.88
N GLU A 170 -5.24 16.78 -2.70
CA GLU A 170 -5.78 18.09 -3.05
C GLU A 170 -6.46 18.77 -1.87
N LEU A 171 -7.21 18.03 -1.04
CA LEU A 171 -7.89 18.60 0.10
C LEU A 171 -6.92 18.91 1.25
N ALA A 172 -5.91 18.07 1.47
CA ALA A 172 -4.91 18.25 2.52
C ALA A 172 -3.74 19.18 2.13
N LEU A 173 -3.54 19.44 0.83
CA LEU A 173 -2.33 20.08 0.30
C LEU A 173 -1.04 19.36 0.74
N THR A 174 -1.07 18.03 0.63
CA THR A 174 0.06 17.15 0.97
C THR A 174 0.14 16.06 -0.10
N PRO A 175 1.31 15.78 -0.68
CA PRO A 175 1.42 14.77 -1.73
C PRO A 175 1.30 13.35 -1.14
N GLY A 176 0.93 12.40 -1.99
CA GLY A 176 0.61 11.04 -1.58
C GLY A 176 1.38 9.98 -2.33
N ALA A 177 1.54 8.81 -1.73
CA ALA A 177 2.06 7.62 -2.38
C ALA A 177 0.99 6.52 -2.39
N VAL A 178 0.81 5.87 -3.53
CA VAL A 178 -0.05 4.70 -3.68
C VAL A 178 0.81 3.53 -4.15
N ALA A 179 0.96 2.53 -3.29
CA ALA A 179 1.81 1.38 -3.52
C ALA A 179 1.03 0.11 -3.84
N GLN A 180 1.67 -0.80 -4.57
CA GLN A 180 1.20 -2.16 -4.86
C GLN A 180 2.39 -3.12 -4.99
N ASP A 181 2.18 -4.41 -4.75
CA ASP A 181 3.27 -5.39 -4.81
C ASP A 181 3.81 -5.57 -6.25
N GLY A 182 5.12 -5.40 -6.43
CA GLY A 182 5.80 -5.60 -7.71
C GLY A 182 5.66 -7.03 -8.23
N PHE A 183 5.26 -7.18 -9.49
CA PHE A 183 4.86 -8.43 -10.16
C PHE A 183 3.61 -9.11 -9.59
N LEU A 184 3.50 -9.23 -8.26
CA LEU A 184 2.40 -9.94 -7.60
C LEU A 184 1.06 -9.20 -7.70
N THR A 185 1.09 -7.88 -7.89
CA THR A 185 -0.08 -7.06 -8.23
C THR A 185 0.15 -6.32 -9.55
N THR A 186 1.33 -5.71 -9.74
CA THR A 186 1.57 -4.87 -10.93
C THR A 186 1.44 -5.59 -12.27
N HIS A 187 1.73 -6.90 -12.32
CA HIS A 187 1.68 -7.72 -13.53
C HIS A 187 0.64 -8.85 -13.48
N LEU A 188 -0.06 -9.00 -12.34
CA LEU A 188 -1.07 -10.04 -12.16
C LEU A 188 -2.38 -9.56 -12.79
N ILE A 189 -2.85 -10.23 -13.83
CA ILE A 189 -4.14 -9.90 -14.44
C ILE A 189 -5.25 -10.41 -13.53
N GLU A 190 -6.12 -9.52 -13.08
CA GLU A 190 -7.28 -9.84 -12.24
C GLU A 190 -8.56 -9.28 -12.86
N SER A 191 -9.69 -9.97 -12.62
CA SER A 191 -11.00 -9.39 -12.88
C SER A 191 -11.33 -8.31 -11.85
N ILE A 192 -11.49 -7.08 -12.32
CA ILE A 192 -11.77 -5.90 -11.51
C ILE A 192 -12.92 -5.08 -12.12
N TYR A 193 -13.33 -4.03 -11.42
CA TYR A 193 -14.29 -3.03 -11.84
C TYR A 193 -13.59 -1.68 -11.91
N LEU A 194 -13.24 -1.25 -13.12
CA LEU A 194 -12.64 0.05 -13.35
C LEU A 194 -13.64 1.17 -13.04
N PRO A 195 -13.22 2.28 -12.42
CA PRO A 195 -14.11 3.42 -12.25
C PRO A 195 -14.56 3.98 -13.61
N GLU A 196 -15.84 4.31 -13.72
CA GLU A 196 -16.39 5.06 -14.83
C GLU A 196 -15.72 6.44 -14.92
N ARG A 197 -15.62 7.01 -16.12
CA ARG A 197 -15.11 8.37 -16.28
C ARG A 197 -15.96 9.39 -15.53
N GLU A 198 -17.28 9.19 -15.56
CA GLU A 198 -18.27 10.03 -14.85
C GLU A 198 -18.11 9.95 -13.33
N LEU A 199 -17.70 8.79 -12.79
CA LEU A 199 -17.35 8.65 -11.38
C LEU A 199 -16.15 9.52 -11.04
N ILE A 200 -15.09 9.48 -11.85
CA ILE A 200 -13.88 10.27 -11.61
C ILE A 200 -14.22 11.77 -11.71
N GLU A 201 -15.02 12.18 -12.69
CA GLU A 201 -15.47 13.58 -12.82
C GLU A 201 -16.30 14.04 -11.61
N GLU A 202 -17.24 13.23 -11.12
CA GLU A 202 -18.09 13.59 -9.98
C GLU A 202 -17.35 13.55 -8.64
N PHE A 203 -16.56 12.50 -8.40
CA PHE A 203 -15.86 12.31 -7.13
C PHE A 203 -14.66 13.25 -7.00
N LEU A 204 -13.83 13.35 -8.05
CA LEU A 204 -12.55 14.06 -7.98
C LEU A 204 -12.66 15.51 -8.51
N GLY A 205 -13.46 15.74 -9.54
CA GLY A 205 -13.55 17.05 -10.20
C GLY A 205 -12.28 17.44 -10.96
N ARG A 206 -12.28 18.66 -11.51
CA ARG A 206 -11.19 19.20 -12.33
C ARG A 206 -10.17 19.95 -11.47
N PRO A 207 -8.88 19.92 -11.85
CA PRO A 207 -7.82 20.56 -11.08
C PRO A 207 -7.94 22.09 -11.03
N ASP A 208 -8.65 22.71 -11.98
CA ASP A 208 -8.97 24.14 -12.02
C ASP A 208 -10.31 24.52 -11.39
N ASP A 209 -11.05 23.56 -10.82
CA ASP A 209 -12.26 23.85 -10.06
C ASP A 209 -11.96 24.76 -8.86
N ILE A 210 -12.88 25.68 -8.58
CA ILE A 210 -12.87 26.50 -7.37
C ILE A 210 -13.67 25.78 -6.29
N ILE A 211 -12.99 25.36 -5.22
CA ILE A 211 -13.55 24.64 -4.09
C ILE A 211 -13.52 25.50 -2.83
N GLU A 212 -14.38 25.18 -1.87
CA GLU A 212 -14.27 25.72 -0.50
C GLU A 212 -12.94 25.27 0.12
N THR A 213 -12.31 26.14 0.89
CA THR A 213 -11.07 25.81 1.60
C THR A 213 -11.33 24.75 2.67
N PRO A 214 -10.68 23.57 2.61
CA PRO A 214 -10.98 22.45 3.51
C PRO A 214 -10.58 22.68 4.96
N THR A 215 -9.61 23.55 5.24
CA THR A 215 -9.06 23.74 6.59
C THR A 215 -8.87 25.21 6.95
N PRO A 216 -8.85 25.55 8.26
CA PRO A 216 -8.62 26.93 8.69
C PRO A 216 -7.30 27.52 8.21
N ALA A 217 -6.22 26.72 8.18
CA ALA A 217 -4.92 27.15 7.68
C ALA A 217 -5.00 27.52 6.19
N GLN A 218 -5.68 26.70 5.40
CA GLN A 218 -5.89 26.99 3.99
C GLN A 218 -6.79 28.22 3.78
N ARG A 219 -7.81 28.44 4.62
CA ARG A 219 -8.65 29.65 4.57
C ARG A 219 -7.85 30.93 4.85
N ILE A 220 -6.90 30.88 5.79
CA ILE A 220 -6.01 32.00 6.08
C ILE A 220 -5.12 32.34 4.88
N ILE A 221 -4.63 31.32 4.16
CA ILE A 221 -3.70 31.48 3.03
C ILE A 221 -4.43 31.92 1.76
N TYR A 222 -5.58 31.31 1.46
CA TYR A 222 -6.26 31.45 0.16
C TYR A 222 -7.61 32.19 0.22
N GLY A 223 -8.16 32.46 1.40
CA GLY A 223 -9.52 32.97 1.58
C GLY A 223 -10.56 31.85 1.64
N GLU A 224 -11.86 32.17 1.54
CA GLU A 224 -12.93 31.16 1.67
C GLU A 224 -12.85 30.06 0.61
N LYS A 225 -12.41 30.41 -0.61
CA LYS A 225 -12.34 29.52 -1.77
C LYS A 225 -10.95 29.52 -2.38
N ARG A 226 -10.58 28.39 -2.98
CA ARG A 226 -9.33 28.25 -3.73
C ARG A 226 -9.49 27.31 -4.92
N ARG A 227 -8.53 27.34 -5.84
CA ARG A 227 -8.39 26.29 -6.84
C ARG A 227 -8.09 24.95 -6.17
N ARG A 228 -8.67 23.87 -6.70
CA ARG A 228 -8.49 22.49 -6.21
C ARG A 228 -7.02 22.07 -6.17
N VAL A 229 -6.30 22.25 -7.28
CA VAL A 229 -4.84 22.17 -7.33
C VAL A 229 -4.28 23.59 -7.41
N PRO A 230 -3.69 24.12 -6.34
CA PRO A 230 -3.19 25.49 -6.33
C PRO A 230 -2.10 25.72 -7.38
N GLU A 231 -2.14 26.89 -8.04
CA GLU A 231 -0.96 27.41 -8.71
C GLU A 231 -0.06 28.04 -7.67
N LEU A 232 1.18 27.55 -7.56
CA LEU A 232 2.09 28.05 -6.54
C LEU A 232 2.55 29.48 -6.85
N TRP A 233 2.66 29.83 -8.13
CA TRP A 233 2.99 31.16 -8.60
C TRP A 233 2.41 31.41 -9.99
N SER A 234 2.14 32.67 -10.31
CA SER A 234 1.84 33.14 -11.66
C SER A 234 2.50 34.50 -11.89
N VAL A 235 2.42 35.03 -13.12
CA VAL A 235 2.90 36.39 -13.39
C VAL A 235 2.10 37.47 -12.64
N ASP A 236 0.84 37.18 -12.32
CA ASP A 236 -0.05 38.08 -11.59
C ASP A 236 0.04 37.89 -10.06
N ASN A 237 0.46 36.70 -9.61
CA ASN A 237 0.70 36.37 -8.21
C ASN A 237 2.09 35.75 -8.03
N PRO A 238 3.16 36.58 -8.02
CA PRO A 238 4.52 36.09 -7.88
C PRO A 238 4.79 35.60 -6.45
N VAL A 239 5.34 34.39 -6.32
CA VAL A 239 5.71 33.79 -5.03
C VAL A 239 7.14 33.30 -5.10
N MET A 240 7.90 33.54 -4.03
CA MET A 240 9.22 32.95 -3.84
C MET A 240 9.08 31.69 -2.97
N SER A 241 9.43 30.53 -3.52
CA SER A 241 9.31 29.23 -2.83
C SER A 241 10.66 28.53 -2.73
N GLY A 242 10.89 27.79 -1.65
CA GLY A 242 12.15 27.08 -1.41
C GLY A 242 13.33 27.99 -1.06
N ILE A 243 13.08 29.10 -0.35
CA ILE A 243 14.12 30.04 0.08
C ILE A 243 15.02 29.47 1.17
N VAL A 244 16.19 30.07 1.34
CA VAL A 244 17.06 29.81 2.50
C VAL A 244 16.48 30.52 3.73
N GLN A 245 16.20 29.76 4.78
CA GLN A 245 15.75 30.27 6.08
C GLN A 245 16.81 30.00 7.15
N ASN A 246 17.04 30.96 8.03
CA ASN A 246 17.85 30.76 9.23
C ASN A 246 17.05 30.03 10.31
N GLN A 247 17.73 29.69 11.42
CA GLN A 247 17.31 28.69 12.40
C GLN A 247 15.88 28.89 12.93
N ASP A 248 15.51 30.11 13.33
CA ASP A 248 14.19 30.39 13.90
C ASP A 248 13.07 30.17 12.88
N SER A 249 13.16 30.83 11.71
CA SER A 249 12.16 30.69 10.65
C SER A 249 12.07 29.27 10.10
N TYR A 250 13.20 28.56 9.99
CA TYR A 250 13.22 27.16 9.56
C TYR A 250 12.53 26.25 10.58
N MET A 251 12.87 26.35 11.87
CA MET A 251 12.24 25.52 12.90
C MET A 251 10.73 25.78 12.97
N GLN A 252 10.31 27.05 12.90
CA GLN A 252 8.90 27.41 12.87
C GLN A 252 8.19 26.84 11.65
N SER A 253 8.77 26.97 10.45
CA SER A 253 8.13 26.49 9.21
C SER A 253 8.02 24.96 9.16
N VAL A 254 9.02 24.22 9.67
CA VAL A 254 8.95 22.76 9.78
C VAL A 254 7.92 22.33 10.82
N ALA A 255 7.94 22.89 12.03
CA ALA A 255 7.01 22.52 13.10
C ALA A 255 5.55 22.87 12.76
N ALA A 256 5.33 23.98 12.06
CA ALA A 256 4.02 24.47 11.64
C ALA A 256 3.28 23.51 10.68
N GLN A 257 4.00 22.66 9.92
CA GLN A 257 3.36 21.73 8.99
C GLN A 257 2.42 20.74 9.69
N ARG A 258 2.74 20.36 10.93
CA ARG A 258 1.96 19.38 11.69
C ARG A 258 0.52 19.86 11.97
N PRO A 259 0.31 20.94 12.74
CA PRO A 259 -1.05 21.41 13.03
C PRO A 259 -1.76 21.98 11.80
N PHE A 260 -1.03 22.53 10.83
CA PHE A 260 -1.65 23.27 9.72
C PHE A 260 -1.87 22.44 8.46
N PHE A 261 -1.19 21.31 8.28
CA PHE A 261 -1.26 20.50 7.05
C PHE A 261 -1.27 18.98 7.24
N PHE A 262 -0.87 18.44 8.41
CA PHE A 262 -0.83 16.98 8.60
C PHE A 262 -1.93 16.43 9.52
N ASP A 263 -2.26 17.11 10.62
CA ASP A 263 -3.14 16.54 11.66
C ASP A 263 -4.56 16.20 11.16
N HIS A 264 -5.04 16.86 10.10
CA HIS A 264 -6.37 16.63 9.51
C HIS A 264 -6.38 15.61 8.35
N ILE A 265 -5.22 15.06 7.93
CA ILE A 265 -5.17 14.09 6.83
C ILE A 265 -5.99 12.84 7.15
N GLU A 266 -6.00 12.40 8.41
CA GLU A 266 -6.77 11.22 8.84
C GLU A 266 -8.28 11.42 8.61
N GLU A 267 -8.82 12.57 9.02
CA GLU A 267 -10.25 12.90 8.86
C GLU A 267 -10.62 13.08 7.38
N ILE A 268 -9.75 13.72 6.59
CA ILE A 268 -9.93 13.87 5.14
C ILE A 268 -9.92 12.48 4.46
N ALA A 269 -9.01 11.59 4.86
CA ALA A 269 -8.93 10.25 4.30
C ALA A 269 -10.21 9.45 4.59
N ASP A 270 -10.70 9.48 5.84
CA ASP A 270 -11.94 8.79 6.22
C ASP A 270 -13.16 9.34 5.46
N MET A 271 -13.24 10.66 5.28
CA MET A 271 -14.27 11.31 4.46
C MET A 271 -14.22 10.86 2.99
N CYS A 272 -13.05 10.93 2.36
CA CYS A 272 -12.87 10.55 0.96
C CYS A 272 -13.23 9.07 0.73
N MET A 273 -12.84 8.19 1.65
CA MET A 273 -13.14 6.76 1.56
C MET A 273 -14.64 6.46 1.74
N GLU A 274 -15.34 7.18 2.62
CA GLU A 274 -16.80 7.02 2.80
C GLU A 274 -17.60 7.57 1.61
N GLU A 275 -17.18 8.70 1.05
CA GLU A 275 -17.80 9.24 -0.16
C GLU A 275 -17.63 8.27 -1.34
N TYR A 276 -16.43 7.71 -1.51
CA TYR A 276 -16.17 6.70 -2.53
C TYR A 276 -17.06 5.47 -2.35
N TYR A 277 -17.26 5.01 -1.10
CA TYR A 277 -18.19 3.92 -0.80
C TYR A 277 -19.64 4.28 -1.17
N THR A 278 -20.09 5.49 -0.86
CA THR A 278 -21.47 5.93 -1.16
C THR A 278 -21.76 5.90 -2.66
N LEU A 279 -20.76 6.23 -3.49
CA LEU A 279 -20.88 6.25 -4.94
C LEU A 279 -20.76 4.86 -5.58
N THR A 280 -19.88 4.01 -5.04
CA THR A 280 -19.43 2.78 -5.72
C THR A 280 -19.84 1.48 -5.05
N GLY A 281 -20.18 1.53 -3.76
CA GLY A 281 -20.36 0.36 -2.90
C GLY A 281 -19.07 -0.33 -2.47
N ARG A 282 -17.90 0.11 -2.95
CA ARG A 282 -16.59 -0.44 -2.57
C ARG A 282 -16.05 0.35 -1.38
N ARG A 283 -15.89 -0.34 -0.25
CA ARG A 283 -15.55 0.28 1.03
C ARG A 283 -14.06 0.21 1.31
N TYR A 284 -13.45 1.38 1.51
CA TYR A 284 -12.10 1.52 2.02
C TYR A 284 -12.13 2.16 3.41
N ARG A 285 -11.09 1.91 4.20
CA ARG A 285 -10.82 2.52 5.51
C ARG A 285 -9.31 2.61 5.66
N ARG A 286 -8.81 3.53 6.51
CA ARG A 286 -7.37 3.58 6.85
C ARG A 286 -6.83 2.24 7.36
N VAL A 287 -7.69 1.46 8.04
CA VAL A 287 -7.44 0.06 8.42
C VAL A 287 -8.61 -0.80 7.94
N GLY A 288 -8.36 -1.71 6.99
CA GLY A 288 -9.31 -2.70 6.53
C GLY A 288 -9.36 -3.91 7.48
N THR A 289 -10.52 -4.55 7.58
CA THR A 289 -10.74 -5.64 8.54
C THR A 289 -11.54 -6.77 7.91
N TYR A 290 -11.13 -8.00 8.15
CA TYR A 290 -11.84 -9.22 7.75
C TYR A 290 -12.00 -10.14 8.96
N LYS A 291 -13.25 -10.40 9.37
CA LYS A 291 -13.63 -11.29 10.49
C LYS A 291 -12.89 -11.00 11.81
N VAL A 292 -12.70 -9.72 12.16
CA VAL A 292 -11.96 -9.30 13.37
C VAL A 292 -12.82 -9.21 14.63
N ASP A 293 -14.15 -9.05 14.50
CA ASP A 293 -15.04 -8.74 15.63
C ASP A 293 -14.96 -9.81 16.73
N ASP A 294 -15.04 -11.08 16.36
CA ASP A 294 -14.99 -12.23 17.26
C ASP A 294 -13.62 -12.93 17.30
N ALA A 295 -12.60 -12.38 16.64
CA ALA A 295 -11.30 -13.01 16.49
C ALA A 295 -10.54 -13.12 17.82
N ASP A 296 -9.96 -14.28 18.07
CA ASP A 296 -8.98 -14.50 19.13
C ASP A 296 -7.57 -14.16 18.66
N TYR A 297 -7.27 -14.41 17.38
CA TYR A 297 -5.95 -14.21 16.77
C TYR A 297 -6.07 -13.30 15.56
N ILE A 298 -5.12 -12.39 15.38
CA ILE A 298 -5.11 -11.44 14.27
C ILE A 298 -3.84 -11.62 13.43
N ILE A 299 -4.00 -11.63 12.11
CA ILE A 299 -2.91 -11.43 11.14
C ILE A 299 -3.01 -10.00 10.63
N VAL A 300 -1.92 -9.25 10.66
CA VAL A 300 -1.81 -7.89 10.12
C VAL A 300 -0.84 -7.93 8.94
N GLY A 301 -1.16 -7.29 7.83
CA GLY A 301 -0.25 -7.17 6.69
C GLY A 301 -0.65 -6.04 5.73
N GLN A 302 0.14 -5.92 4.66
CA GLN A 302 -0.07 -4.98 3.55
C GLN A 302 0.15 -5.70 2.21
N GLY A 303 -0.55 -5.25 1.18
CA GLY A 303 -0.37 -5.77 -0.18
C GLY A 303 -0.97 -7.16 -0.38
N SER A 304 -0.40 -7.92 -1.31
CA SER A 304 -0.98 -9.16 -1.85
C SER A 304 -1.06 -10.33 -0.86
N VAL A 305 -0.46 -10.22 0.32
CA VAL A 305 -0.62 -11.23 1.38
C VAL A 305 -2.00 -11.18 2.02
N VAL A 306 -2.66 -10.03 2.01
CA VAL A 306 -3.94 -9.85 2.71
C VAL A 306 -5.02 -10.79 2.16
N PRO A 307 -5.29 -10.86 0.83
CA PRO A 307 -6.26 -11.82 0.29
C PRO A 307 -5.90 -13.28 0.61
N SER A 308 -4.61 -13.64 0.57
CA SER A 308 -4.15 -14.99 0.92
C SER A 308 -4.40 -15.31 2.39
N ALA A 309 -4.17 -14.34 3.28
CA ALA A 309 -4.45 -14.48 4.70
C ALA A 309 -5.95 -14.56 4.99
N GLU A 310 -6.80 -13.84 4.27
CA GLU A 310 -8.27 -13.93 4.37
C GLU A 310 -8.75 -15.35 4.06
N VAL A 311 -8.23 -15.96 2.99
CA VAL A 311 -8.55 -17.34 2.59
C VAL A 311 -8.04 -18.36 3.61
N VAL A 312 -6.82 -18.19 4.14
CA VAL A 312 -6.28 -19.08 5.19
C VAL A 312 -7.06 -18.94 6.50
N ALA A 313 -7.48 -17.72 6.86
CA ALA A 313 -8.33 -17.49 8.04
C ALA A 313 -9.67 -18.23 7.90
N ASP A 314 -10.30 -18.21 6.73
CA ASP A 314 -11.54 -18.95 6.46
C ASP A 314 -11.37 -20.46 6.58
N TYR A 315 -10.27 -20.97 6.03
CA TYR A 315 -9.91 -22.37 6.17
C TYR A 315 -9.74 -22.74 7.65
N LEU A 316 -8.90 -22.05 8.42
CA LEU A 316 -8.64 -22.38 9.82
C LEU A 316 -9.88 -22.23 10.72
N ARG A 317 -10.75 -21.27 10.41
CA ARG A 317 -12.03 -21.11 11.09
C ARG A 317 -12.96 -22.30 10.85
N SER A 318 -13.05 -22.76 9.60
CA SER A 318 -13.96 -23.85 9.22
C SER A 318 -13.44 -25.25 9.56
N SER A 319 -12.14 -25.50 9.39
CA SER A 319 -11.53 -26.83 9.60
C SER A 319 -11.07 -27.07 11.04
N ARG A 320 -10.66 -26.02 11.76
CA ARG A 320 -10.08 -26.14 13.12
C ARG A 320 -10.83 -25.35 14.20
N GLY A 321 -11.84 -24.56 13.83
CA GLY A 321 -12.57 -23.71 14.78
C GLY A 321 -11.75 -22.56 15.37
N LEU A 322 -10.59 -22.23 14.77
CA LEU A 322 -9.73 -21.15 15.23
C LEU A 322 -10.28 -19.81 14.78
N LYS A 323 -10.63 -18.92 15.72
CA LYS A 323 -11.16 -17.58 15.42
C LYS A 323 -10.05 -16.62 14.97
N VAL A 324 -9.62 -16.75 13.73
CA VAL A 324 -8.63 -15.87 13.10
C VAL A 324 -9.34 -14.72 12.40
N GLY A 325 -8.79 -13.51 12.54
CA GLY A 325 -9.16 -12.32 11.76
C GLY A 325 -7.95 -11.75 11.02
N VAL A 326 -8.20 -10.96 9.98
CA VAL A 326 -7.15 -10.35 9.14
C VAL A 326 -7.34 -8.84 9.12
N VAL A 327 -6.23 -8.12 9.22
CA VAL A 327 -6.16 -6.66 9.15
C VAL A 327 -5.33 -6.26 7.94
N ASP A 328 -5.93 -5.42 7.10
CA ASP A 328 -5.30 -4.78 5.96
C ASP A 328 -4.87 -3.37 6.35
N MET A 329 -3.56 -3.12 6.42
CA MET A 329 -3.03 -1.80 6.74
C MET A 329 -3.01 -0.93 5.48
N VAL A 330 -4.20 -0.47 5.05
CA VAL A 330 -4.40 0.32 3.84
C VAL A 330 -3.61 1.63 3.89
N MET A 331 -3.66 2.35 5.00
CA MET A 331 -2.88 3.59 5.22
C MET A 331 -1.74 3.34 6.21
N PHE A 332 -0.53 3.75 5.84
CA PHE A 332 0.65 3.67 6.70
C PHE A 332 1.09 5.03 7.26
N ARG A 333 0.92 6.10 6.48
CA ARG A 333 1.13 7.49 6.89
C ARG A 333 -0.08 8.35 6.54
N PRO A 334 -0.62 9.14 7.48
CA PRO A 334 -0.39 9.06 8.93
C PRO A 334 -0.73 7.65 9.46
N PHE A 335 0.01 7.20 10.47
CA PHE A 335 -0.20 5.85 11.00
C PHE A 335 -1.52 5.78 11.79
N PRO A 336 -2.45 4.85 11.47
CA PRO A 336 -3.78 4.80 12.06
C PRO A 336 -3.80 4.12 13.45
N GLY A 337 -3.02 4.69 14.38
CA GLY A 337 -2.89 4.24 15.77
C GLY A 337 -4.22 4.20 16.54
N ASP A 338 -5.11 5.12 16.21
CA ASP A 338 -6.46 5.28 16.77
C ASP A 338 -7.39 4.10 16.43
N LEU A 339 -7.17 3.45 15.29
CA LEU A 339 -7.95 2.29 14.82
C LEU A 339 -7.30 0.98 15.24
N ILE A 340 -5.99 0.83 15.01
CA ILE A 340 -5.30 -0.45 15.23
C ILE A 340 -5.29 -0.84 16.71
N THR A 341 -5.16 0.13 17.63
CA THR A 341 -5.20 -0.14 19.07
C THR A 341 -6.55 -0.71 19.51
N LYS A 342 -7.66 -0.24 18.94
CA LYS A 342 -8.99 -0.82 19.22
C LYS A 342 -9.12 -2.25 18.70
N ILE A 343 -8.57 -2.52 17.51
CA ILE A 343 -8.69 -3.83 16.85
C ILE A 343 -7.91 -4.91 17.62
N ILE A 344 -6.68 -4.60 18.04
CA ILE A 344 -5.77 -5.59 18.66
C ILE A 344 -5.99 -5.78 20.16
N LYS A 345 -6.74 -4.88 20.82
CA LYS A 345 -6.95 -4.92 22.26
C LYS A 345 -7.51 -6.28 22.72
N GLY A 346 -6.86 -6.89 23.71
CA GLY A 346 -7.36 -8.10 24.37
C GLY A 346 -7.29 -9.39 23.54
N ARG A 347 -6.66 -9.38 22.36
CA ARG A 347 -6.52 -10.58 21.52
C ARG A 347 -5.52 -11.56 22.14
N LYS A 348 -5.68 -12.86 21.85
CA LYS A 348 -4.76 -13.91 22.33
C LYS A 348 -3.40 -13.88 21.62
N GLY A 349 -3.34 -13.32 20.42
CA GLY A 349 -2.09 -13.07 19.69
C GLY A 349 -2.30 -12.25 18.42
N VAL A 350 -1.28 -11.46 18.07
CA VAL A 350 -1.27 -10.64 16.86
C VAL A 350 0.02 -10.92 16.11
N CYS A 351 -0.07 -11.38 14.87
CA CYS A 351 1.07 -11.60 13.99
C CYS A 351 1.08 -10.54 12.89
N VAL A 352 2.18 -9.80 12.80
CA VAL A 352 2.42 -8.80 11.76
C VAL A 352 3.35 -9.42 10.72
N LEU A 353 2.88 -9.51 9.46
CA LEU A 353 3.62 -10.08 8.35
C LEU A 353 4.11 -8.97 7.41
N GLU A 354 5.42 -8.88 7.22
CA GLU A 354 6.07 -7.82 6.45
C GLU A 354 6.95 -8.39 5.33
N ARG A 355 6.89 -7.79 4.14
CA ARG A 355 7.62 -8.26 2.96
C ARG A 355 8.97 -7.54 2.80
N LEU A 356 9.74 -7.51 3.87
CA LEU A 356 11.08 -6.93 3.91
C LEU A 356 11.86 -7.54 5.08
N ASP A 357 13.13 -7.19 5.17
CA ASP A 357 13.92 -7.42 6.38
C ASP A 357 14.87 -6.25 6.62
N GLN A 358 14.79 -5.69 7.83
CA GLN A 358 15.60 -4.57 8.32
C GLN A 358 16.12 -4.95 9.72
N PRO A 359 17.28 -5.62 9.80
CA PRO A 359 17.71 -6.28 11.05
C PRO A 359 18.37 -5.35 12.08
N LEU A 360 18.65 -4.08 11.74
CA LEU A 360 19.29 -3.13 12.65
C LEU A 360 18.30 -2.26 13.44
N PRO A 361 17.13 -1.89 12.90
CA PRO A 361 16.01 -1.41 13.72
C PRO A 361 15.57 -2.42 14.77
N GLU A 362 15.00 -1.93 15.88
CA GLU A 362 14.44 -2.75 16.97
C GLU A 362 13.37 -3.74 16.46
N ASP A 363 12.61 -3.33 15.47
CA ASP A 363 11.48 -4.05 14.91
C ASP A 363 11.28 -3.60 13.45
N LEU A 364 10.66 -4.46 12.65
CA LEU A 364 10.27 -4.13 11.27
C LEU A 364 9.25 -2.96 11.24
N PRO A 365 9.15 -2.19 10.14
CA PRO A 365 8.42 -0.93 10.11
C PRO A 365 6.98 -0.99 10.63
N LEU A 366 6.18 -1.99 10.21
CA LEU A 366 4.77 -2.05 10.58
C LEU A 366 4.59 -2.47 12.04
N VAL A 367 5.29 -3.53 12.48
CA VAL A 367 5.19 -3.98 13.87
C VAL A 367 5.72 -2.92 14.85
N ARG A 368 6.74 -2.15 14.46
CA ARG A 368 7.28 -1.04 15.25
C ARG A 368 6.22 0.03 15.52
N GLU A 369 5.48 0.44 14.49
CA GLU A 369 4.39 1.42 14.64
C GLU A 369 3.24 0.87 15.49
N ILE A 370 2.88 -0.41 15.32
CA ILE A 370 1.84 -1.06 16.12
C ILE A 370 2.23 -1.10 17.60
N ARG A 371 3.48 -1.45 17.92
CA ARG A 371 3.98 -1.43 19.31
C ARG A 371 3.99 -0.02 19.87
N CYS A 372 4.41 0.98 19.09
CA CYS A 372 4.37 2.39 19.50
C CYS A 372 2.94 2.86 19.80
N ALA A 373 1.97 2.55 18.94
CA ALA A 373 0.56 2.88 19.16
C ALA A 373 -0.01 2.14 20.39
N ALA A 374 0.35 0.88 20.59
CA ALA A 374 -0.06 0.11 21.75
C ALA A 374 0.54 0.65 23.07
N ALA A 375 1.79 1.12 23.04
CA ALA A 375 2.42 1.78 24.20
C ALA A 375 1.66 3.06 24.59
N LYS A 376 1.24 3.88 23.62
CA LYS A 376 0.37 5.04 23.87
C LYS A 376 -0.96 4.66 24.52
N ALA A 377 -1.54 3.52 24.13
CA ALA A 377 -2.77 3.01 24.75
C ALA A 377 -2.55 2.52 26.19
N VAL A 378 -1.36 1.99 26.51
CA VAL A 378 -0.95 1.68 27.90
C VAL A 378 -0.75 2.95 28.72
N GLU A 379 -0.10 3.98 28.18
CA GLU A 379 0.02 5.29 28.83
C GLU A 379 -1.35 5.89 29.16
N ASN A 380 -2.32 5.77 28.25
CA ASN A 380 -3.71 6.14 28.51
C ASN A 380 -4.32 5.36 29.68
N GLY A 381 -4.04 4.05 29.81
CA GLY A 381 -4.51 3.22 30.93
C GLY A 381 -3.90 3.59 32.29
N ASN A 382 -2.68 4.16 32.29
CA ASN A 382 -1.98 4.60 33.48
C ASN A 382 -2.35 6.03 33.93
N ALA A 383 -3.19 6.74 33.17
CA ALA A 383 -3.53 8.13 33.46
C ALA A 383 -4.36 8.26 34.76
N ALA A 384 -3.82 8.93 35.77
CA ALA A 384 -4.42 9.01 37.11
C ALA A 384 -5.58 10.04 37.25
N ASN A 385 -5.67 11.03 36.36
CA ASN A 385 -6.53 12.21 36.54
C ASN A 385 -7.65 12.34 35.49
N GLY A 386 -7.97 11.27 34.76
CA GLY A 386 -9.01 11.28 33.71
C GLY A 386 -8.63 11.98 32.40
N THR A 387 -7.57 12.78 32.37
CA THR A 387 -7.00 13.33 31.13
C THR A 387 -6.13 12.28 30.43
N LEU A 388 -6.53 11.84 29.24
CA LEU A 388 -5.77 10.90 28.42
C LEU A 388 -4.58 11.62 27.73
N PRO A 389 -3.33 11.16 27.91
CA PRO A 389 -2.17 11.72 27.20
C PRO A 389 -2.28 11.60 25.68
N HIS A 390 -2.94 10.53 25.19
CA HIS A 390 -3.14 10.26 23.77
C HIS A 390 -4.64 10.05 23.47
N PRO A 391 -5.47 11.12 23.43
CA PRO A 391 -6.94 11.00 23.39
C PRO A 391 -7.51 10.20 22.22
N ARG A 392 -6.76 10.09 21.10
CA ARG A 392 -7.20 9.34 19.91
C ARG A 392 -6.94 7.83 20.02
N HIS A 393 -6.09 7.38 20.93
CA HIS A 393 -5.76 5.96 21.10
C HIS A 393 -6.69 5.31 22.13
N ASP A 394 -6.85 3.99 22.06
CA ASP A 394 -7.62 3.23 23.05
C ASP A 394 -6.95 3.28 24.45
N VAL A 395 -7.64 2.76 25.47
CA VAL A 395 -7.19 2.72 26.88
C VAL A 395 -6.92 1.27 27.28
N TYR A 396 -5.66 0.91 27.52
CA TYR A 396 -5.28 -0.42 28.00
C TYR A 396 -5.07 -0.38 29.52
N GLY A 397 -6.13 -0.67 30.28
CA GLY A 397 -6.13 -0.59 31.73
C GLY A 397 -5.69 -1.87 32.44
N ARG A 398 -5.59 -3.00 31.71
CA ARG A 398 -5.17 -4.29 32.23
C ARG A 398 -4.02 -4.87 31.41
N PRO A 399 -3.12 -5.67 32.01
CA PRO A 399 -2.04 -6.31 31.26
C PRO A 399 -2.51 -7.13 30.04
N GLN A 400 -3.69 -7.75 30.12
CA GLN A 400 -4.26 -8.55 29.03
C GLN A 400 -4.78 -7.71 27.86
N ASP A 401 -5.00 -6.40 28.05
CA ASP A 401 -5.44 -5.53 26.96
C ASP A 401 -4.33 -5.38 25.90
N LEU A 402 -3.06 -5.54 26.29
CA LEU A 402 -1.92 -5.61 25.36
C LEU A 402 -1.66 -7.08 24.94
N PRO A 403 -2.01 -7.48 23.71
CA PRO A 403 -1.78 -8.85 23.25
C PRO A 403 -0.29 -9.15 23.04
N PRO A 404 0.14 -10.42 23.06
CA PRO A 404 1.46 -10.77 22.55
C PRO A 404 1.52 -10.50 21.04
N ILE A 405 2.45 -9.63 20.64
CA ILE A 405 2.71 -9.28 19.23
C ILE A 405 3.92 -10.06 18.72
N TYR A 406 3.76 -10.64 17.53
CA TYR A 406 4.74 -11.45 16.80
C TYR A 406 5.03 -10.79 15.45
N SER A 407 6.28 -10.85 15.02
CA SER A 407 6.77 -10.28 13.76
C SER A 407 7.23 -11.41 12.83
N GLY A 408 6.78 -11.38 11.58
CA GLY A 408 7.12 -12.36 10.56
C GLY A 408 7.61 -11.69 9.29
N SER A 409 8.82 -12.02 8.84
CA SER A 409 9.32 -11.61 7.53
C SER A 409 9.03 -12.70 6.49
N TYR A 410 8.57 -12.31 5.31
CA TYR A 410 8.24 -13.27 4.25
C TYR A 410 8.46 -12.68 2.86
N GLY A 411 8.44 -13.55 1.85
CA GLY A 411 8.10 -13.16 0.48
C GLY A 411 9.01 -12.15 -0.22
N MET A 412 10.18 -11.84 0.36
CA MET A 412 11.16 -10.93 -0.21
C MET A 412 11.62 -11.41 -1.59
N GLY A 413 11.66 -10.51 -2.56
CA GLY A 413 12.01 -10.84 -3.94
C GLY A 413 10.97 -11.74 -4.61
N SER A 414 9.69 -11.53 -4.32
CA SER A 414 8.56 -12.40 -4.72
C SER A 414 8.79 -13.88 -4.42
N ARG A 415 9.50 -14.19 -3.32
CA ARG A 415 9.53 -15.56 -2.80
C ARG A 415 8.10 -15.98 -2.51
N ASP A 416 7.73 -17.14 -3.03
CA ASP A 416 6.37 -17.64 -2.92
C ASP A 416 5.97 -17.88 -1.44
N LEU A 417 4.78 -17.41 -1.05
CA LEU A 417 4.19 -17.63 0.26
C LEU A 417 2.96 -18.53 0.09
N GLN A 418 3.15 -19.80 0.42
CA GLN A 418 2.10 -20.80 0.37
C GLN A 418 1.21 -20.74 1.63
N PRO A 419 -0.02 -21.29 1.58
CA PRO A 419 -0.91 -21.41 2.74
C PRO A 419 -0.22 -21.97 3.99
N GLU A 420 0.69 -22.94 3.82
CA GLU A 420 1.54 -23.48 4.89
C GLU A 420 2.20 -22.42 5.77
N GLY A 421 2.80 -21.38 5.17
CA GLY A 421 3.52 -20.34 5.91
C GLY A 421 2.59 -19.48 6.77
N ILE A 422 1.41 -19.15 6.25
CA ILE A 422 0.41 -18.38 6.99
C ILE A 422 -0.20 -19.22 8.12
N ILE A 423 -0.43 -20.52 7.87
CA ILE A 423 -0.84 -21.48 8.91
C ILE A 423 0.23 -21.55 10.01
N ALA A 424 1.51 -21.65 9.64
CA ALA A 424 2.62 -21.68 10.59
C ALA A 424 2.65 -20.43 11.49
N ALA A 425 2.36 -19.25 10.92
CA ALA A 425 2.28 -18.00 11.67
C ALA A 425 1.15 -18.04 12.72
N VAL A 426 -0.01 -18.58 12.38
CA VAL A 426 -1.12 -18.77 13.33
C VAL A 426 -0.77 -19.81 14.39
N GLU A 427 -0.23 -20.97 14.00
CA GLU A 427 0.18 -22.04 14.92
C GLU A 427 1.21 -21.55 15.94
N ASN A 428 2.13 -20.70 15.53
CA ASN A 428 3.11 -20.09 16.43
C ASN A 428 2.47 -19.24 17.54
N MET A 429 1.30 -18.65 17.30
CA MET A 429 0.56 -17.84 18.28
C MET A 429 -0.28 -18.67 19.24
N LEU A 430 -0.62 -19.92 18.91
CA LEU A 430 -1.47 -20.78 19.74
C LEU A 430 -0.88 -21.01 21.14
N ALA A 431 -1.71 -21.43 22.09
CA ALA A 431 -1.29 -21.59 23.49
C ALA A 431 -0.10 -22.57 23.64
N ASP A 432 -0.11 -23.63 22.85
CA ASP A 432 0.89 -24.69 22.71
C ASP A 432 1.90 -24.46 21.56
N GLY A 433 1.78 -23.32 20.87
CA GLY A 433 2.67 -22.93 19.78
C GLY A 433 4.10 -22.62 20.25
N LYS A 434 5.03 -22.48 19.31
CA LYS A 434 6.44 -22.17 19.62
C LYS A 434 6.67 -20.77 20.19
N LYS A 435 5.68 -19.86 20.06
CA LYS A 435 5.72 -18.47 20.57
C LYS A 435 6.95 -17.66 20.13
N ARG A 436 7.55 -17.97 18.97
CA ARG A 436 8.72 -17.25 18.42
C ARG A 436 8.33 -15.83 18.07
N LYS A 437 8.98 -14.84 18.71
CA LYS A 437 8.65 -13.41 18.56
C LYS A 437 8.98 -12.86 17.18
N PHE A 438 10.09 -13.31 16.61
CA PHE A 438 10.49 -13.02 15.24
C PHE A 438 10.73 -14.33 14.49
N PHE A 439 10.36 -14.37 13.22
CA PHE A 439 10.58 -15.53 12.36
C PHE A 439 10.50 -15.16 10.87
N TYR A 440 11.00 -16.06 10.03
CA TYR A 440 10.87 -16.03 8.58
C TYR A 440 9.89 -17.11 8.10
N LEU A 441 9.19 -16.80 7.02
CA LEU A 441 8.33 -17.74 6.29
C LEU A 441 8.91 -18.00 4.88
N SER A 442 8.63 -19.18 4.34
CA SER A 442 8.98 -19.60 2.97
C SER A 442 10.47 -19.80 2.65
N ILE A 443 11.33 -19.75 3.66
CA ILE A 443 12.77 -20.04 3.54
C ILE A 443 13.21 -21.03 4.61
N ASP A 444 14.30 -21.73 4.35
CA ASP A 444 14.99 -22.54 5.35
C ASP A 444 16.45 -22.11 5.44
N PHE A 445 16.94 -21.94 6.66
CA PHE A 445 18.37 -21.73 6.91
C PHE A 445 19.16 -23.03 6.80
N LEU A 446 18.53 -24.16 7.11
CA LEU A 446 19.05 -25.52 6.96
C LEU A 446 18.01 -26.37 6.24
N ARG A 447 18.39 -27.01 5.14
CA ARG A 447 17.54 -27.96 4.41
C ARG A 447 17.37 -29.24 5.19
N GLU A 448 16.15 -29.79 5.18
CA GLU A 448 15.87 -31.10 5.76
C GLU A 448 16.57 -32.23 5.01
N ASN A 449 16.61 -32.12 3.68
CA ASN A 449 17.27 -33.09 2.80
C ASN A 449 18.40 -32.40 2.02
N PRO A 450 19.67 -32.50 2.50
CA PRO A 450 20.83 -32.03 1.75
C PRO A 450 20.90 -32.69 0.37
N LYS A 451 21.23 -31.94 -0.68
CA LYS A 451 21.34 -32.46 -2.05
C LYS A 451 22.63 -33.24 -2.27
N THR A 452 23.65 -32.98 -1.47
CA THR A 452 24.97 -33.61 -1.60
C THR A 452 25.59 -33.87 -0.22
N PRO A 453 26.50 -34.86 -0.09
CA PRO A 453 27.23 -35.09 1.16
C PRO A 453 28.05 -33.86 1.60
N LYS A 454 28.55 -33.05 0.65
CA LYS A 454 29.28 -31.81 0.96
C LYS A 454 28.36 -30.76 1.59
N GLU A 455 27.12 -30.67 1.12
CA GLU A 455 26.11 -29.78 1.71
C GLU A 455 25.72 -30.25 3.12
N GLU A 456 25.60 -31.56 3.35
CA GLU A 456 25.35 -32.12 4.68
C GLU A 456 26.44 -31.73 5.68
N VAL A 457 27.71 -31.96 5.35
CA VAL A 457 28.85 -31.55 6.19
C VAL A 457 28.85 -30.04 6.45
N TYR A 458 28.54 -29.23 5.43
CA TYR A 458 28.47 -27.78 5.58
C TYR A 458 27.32 -27.34 6.49
N GLN A 459 26.14 -27.98 6.40
CA GLN A 459 25.03 -27.71 7.29
C GLN A 459 25.31 -28.11 8.74
N GLU A 460 26.05 -29.19 8.98
CA GLU A 460 26.49 -29.55 10.33
C GLU A 460 27.45 -28.50 10.92
N GLN A 461 28.38 -27.97 10.11
CA GLN A 461 29.22 -26.84 10.54
C GLN A 461 28.39 -25.59 10.89
N ILE A 462 27.39 -25.27 10.07
CA ILE A 462 26.48 -24.15 10.35
C ILE A 462 25.72 -24.41 11.65
N LYS A 463 25.19 -25.62 11.85
CA LYS A 463 24.41 -25.98 13.03
C LYS A 463 25.25 -25.98 14.30
N GLU A 464 26.51 -26.38 14.23
CA GLU A 464 27.45 -26.28 15.34
C GLU A 464 27.75 -24.82 15.69
N ALA A 465 28.04 -23.98 14.70
CA ALA A 465 28.37 -22.57 14.90
C ALA A 465 27.13 -21.70 15.26
N TYR A 466 25.95 -22.07 14.76
CA TYR A 466 24.70 -21.33 14.90
C TYR A 466 23.55 -22.28 15.29
N PRO A 467 23.54 -22.79 16.54
CA PRO A 467 22.63 -23.86 16.98
C PRO A 467 21.15 -23.51 16.88
N HIS A 468 20.80 -22.23 16.84
CA HIS A 468 19.41 -21.75 16.77
C HIS A 468 19.00 -21.28 15.36
N VAL A 469 19.86 -21.40 14.34
CA VAL A 469 19.56 -20.84 13.01
C VAL A 469 18.33 -21.47 12.36
N LYS A 470 18.09 -22.77 12.62
CA LYS A 470 16.89 -23.47 12.13
C LYS A 470 15.60 -22.94 12.76
N ASP A 471 15.68 -22.39 13.97
CA ASP A 471 14.52 -21.87 14.70
C ASP A 471 14.03 -20.52 14.15
N LEU A 472 14.82 -19.88 13.28
CA LEU A 472 14.46 -18.62 12.65
C LEU A 472 13.37 -18.79 11.59
N SER A 473 13.18 -19.97 11.00
CA SER A 473 12.09 -20.24 10.08
C SER A 473 10.95 -21.04 10.72
N LEU A 474 9.72 -20.76 10.30
CA LEU A 474 8.55 -21.56 10.68
C LEU A 474 8.07 -22.41 9.50
N ARG A 475 7.53 -23.57 9.86
CA ARG A 475 6.87 -24.54 8.97
C ARG A 475 5.51 -24.87 9.56
N GLY A 476 4.50 -24.92 8.70
CA GLY A 476 3.12 -25.20 9.10
C GLY A 476 2.89 -26.70 9.16
N SER A 477 1.86 -27.12 9.90
CA SER A 477 1.49 -28.54 9.95
C SER A 477 0.94 -29.10 8.64
N GLU A 478 0.45 -28.25 7.74
CA GLU A 478 -0.15 -28.65 6.47
C GLU A 478 -0.05 -27.55 5.40
N ASN A 479 -0.25 -27.93 4.14
CA ASN A 479 -0.31 -27.01 2.99
C ASN A 479 -1.54 -27.30 2.12
N PRO A 480 -2.75 -26.87 2.53
CA PRO A 480 -3.98 -27.19 1.83
C PRO A 480 -4.08 -26.44 0.50
N ASN A 481 -4.74 -27.05 -0.49
CA ASN A 481 -5.16 -26.35 -1.69
C ASN A 481 -6.42 -25.52 -1.38
N LEU A 482 -6.27 -24.19 -1.38
CA LEU A 482 -7.34 -23.26 -1.03
C LEU A 482 -7.91 -22.51 -2.25
N MET A 483 -7.76 -23.08 -3.45
CA MET A 483 -8.39 -22.54 -4.64
C MET A 483 -9.93 -22.62 -4.51
N PRO A 484 -10.69 -21.64 -5.03
CA PRO A 484 -12.14 -21.67 -4.99
C PRO A 484 -12.72 -22.95 -5.61
N GLU A 485 -13.81 -23.45 -5.03
CA GLU A 485 -14.52 -24.62 -5.57
C GLU A 485 -14.98 -24.33 -7.01
N GLY A 486 -14.75 -25.30 -7.92
CA GLY A 486 -15.07 -25.14 -9.35
C GLY A 486 -14.09 -24.29 -10.15
N SER A 487 -13.03 -23.75 -9.54
CA SER A 487 -11.98 -23.04 -10.27
C SER A 487 -11.13 -23.99 -11.13
N ILE A 488 -10.61 -23.47 -12.24
CA ILE A 488 -9.74 -24.19 -13.17
C ILE A 488 -8.37 -23.55 -13.12
N THR A 489 -7.35 -24.34 -12.82
CA THR A 489 -5.94 -23.88 -12.84
C THR A 489 -5.24 -24.49 -14.05
N VAL A 490 -4.64 -23.63 -14.88
CA VAL A 490 -3.83 -24.06 -16.03
C VAL A 490 -2.41 -23.54 -15.84
N ARG A 491 -1.42 -24.40 -16.05
CA ARG A 491 0.00 -24.03 -16.03
C ARG A 491 0.61 -24.29 -17.40
N PHE A 492 1.17 -23.24 -18.00
CA PHE A 492 1.88 -23.33 -19.27
C PHE A 492 3.38 -23.49 -19.02
N HIS A 493 3.97 -24.54 -19.59
CA HIS A 493 5.41 -24.71 -19.67
C HIS A 493 5.85 -24.42 -21.10
N SER A 494 6.78 -23.48 -21.27
CA SER A 494 7.24 -23.07 -22.60
C SER A 494 8.69 -22.62 -22.57
N VAL A 495 9.30 -22.63 -23.75
CA VAL A 495 10.62 -22.05 -24.00
C VAL A 495 10.41 -20.57 -24.37
N GLY A 496 11.28 -19.68 -23.86
CA GLY A 496 11.21 -18.25 -24.18
C GLY A 496 11.17 -17.97 -25.68
N GLY A 497 10.35 -17.01 -26.10
CA GLY A 497 10.19 -16.63 -27.51
C GLY A 497 9.10 -17.37 -28.29
N TRP A 498 8.47 -18.41 -27.73
CA TRP A 498 7.45 -19.23 -28.42
C TRP A 498 6.00 -18.79 -28.17
N GLY A 499 5.79 -17.55 -27.72
CA GLY A 499 4.46 -16.95 -27.61
C GLY A 499 3.55 -17.48 -26.50
N ALA A 500 3.99 -18.40 -25.64
CA ALA A 500 3.12 -18.99 -24.60
C ALA A 500 2.55 -17.97 -23.61
N ILE A 501 3.31 -16.90 -23.28
CA ILE A 501 2.79 -15.81 -22.46
C ILE A 501 1.63 -15.10 -23.17
N THR A 502 1.79 -14.79 -24.46
CA THR A 502 0.72 -14.20 -25.29
C THR A 502 -0.47 -15.13 -25.40
N THR A 503 -0.25 -16.43 -25.60
CA THR A 503 -1.31 -17.45 -25.62
C THR A 503 -2.05 -17.50 -24.28
N GLY A 504 -1.33 -17.48 -23.16
CA GLY A 504 -1.92 -17.45 -21.82
C GLY A 504 -2.78 -16.21 -21.60
N LYS A 505 -2.28 -15.02 -21.95
CA LYS A 505 -3.05 -13.77 -21.91
C LYS A 505 -4.29 -13.83 -22.80
N ASN A 506 -4.16 -14.28 -24.04
CA ASN A 506 -5.30 -14.41 -24.96
C ASN A 506 -6.35 -15.41 -24.45
N LEU A 507 -5.92 -16.54 -23.88
CA LEU A 507 -6.84 -17.50 -23.27
C LEU A 507 -7.58 -16.86 -22.10
N ALA A 508 -6.86 -16.20 -21.18
CA ALA A 508 -7.45 -15.52 -20.03
C ALA A 508 -8.49 -14.48 -20.46
N MET A 509 -8.15 -13.62 -21.42
CA MET A 509 -9.07 -12.62 -21.97
C MET A 509 -10.27 -13.25 -22.68
N THR A 510 -10.05 -14.31 -23.45
CA THR A 510 -11.16 -15.04 -24.14
C THR A 510 -12.15 -15.62 -23.12
N LEU A 511 -11.64 -16.24 -22.05
CA LEU A 511 -12.48 -16.79 -20.97
C LEU A 511 -13.26 -15.69 -20.24
N PHE A 512 -12.62 -14.53 -20.02
CA PHE A 512 -13.27 -13.37 -19.40
C PHE A 512 -14.38 -12.78 -20.28
N ASP A 513 -14.05 -12.43 -21.53
CA ASP A 513 -14.93 -11.69 -22.44
C ASP A 513 -16.09 -12.54 -22.98
N LEU A 514 -15.81 -13.79 -23.34
CA LEU A 514 -16.80 -14.65 -24.01
C LEU A 514 -17.57 -15.55 -23.05
N LEU A 515 -16.95 -15.94 -21.94
CA LEU A 515 -17.54 -16.91 -21.00
C LEU A 515 -17.84 -16.34 -19.61
N GLY A 516 -17.50 -15.07 -19.36
CA GLY A 516 -17.80 -14.38 -18.11
C GLY A 516 -17.02 -14.90 -16.90
N TYR A 517 -15.88 -15.55 -17.10
CA TYR A 517 -15.05 -16.05 -16.01
C TYR A 517 -14.42 -14.89 -15.23
N ASP A 518 -14.21 -15.08 -13.94
CA ASP A 518 -13.25 -14.28 -13.18
C ASP A 518 -11.84 -14.85 -13.41
N ILE A 519 -10.89 -13.96 -13.67
CA ILE A 519 -9.53 -14.29 -14.08
C ILE A 519 -8.54 -13.90 -12.99
N LYS A 520 -7.53 -14.75 -12.83
CA LYS A 520 -6.27 -14.47 -12.13
C LYS A 520 -5.14 -15.13 -12.95
N ALA A 521 -4.32 -14.35 -13.63
CA ALA A 521 -3.36 -14.86 -14.63
C ALA A 521 -1.99 -14.18 -14.60
#